data_AF-A0A7D5MNU0-F1
#
_entry.id   AF-A0A7D5MNU0-F1
#
_cell.length_a   1.000
_cell.length_b   1.000
_cell.length_c   1.000
_cell.angle_alpha   90.00
_cell.angle_beta   90.00
_cell.angle_gamma   90.00
#
_symmetry.space_group_name_H-M   'P 1'
#
loop_
_entity.id
_entity.type
_entity.pdbx_description
1 polymer ?
#
loop_
_entity_poly.entity_id
_entity_poly.type
_entity_poly.pdbx_seq_one_letter_code
_entity_poly.pdbx_strand_id
1 'polypeptide(L)'
;MKKDKIIFWSITLLVFLWEGVMPLGTLIFSLENFNAGTKPLGYPDYFAYLLIMCKIVGATAIMLPMVSPKVREWAYAGLTFNLLFATFSHAVVDGNAGFISLPLVILGLLTISYRFKARLFAQG
;
A
#
# COMPACT_ATOMS: atom_id res chain seq x y z
N MET A 1 -7.54 -1.78 -24.29
CA MET A 1 -8.50 -2.71 -23.65
C MET A 1 -7.84 -3.92 -23.01
N LYS A 2 -7.34 -4.93 -23.75
CA LYS A 2 -6.67 -6.11 -23.14
C LYS A 2 -5.38 -5.75 -22.41
N LYS A 3 -4.51 -4.94 -23.04
CA LYS A 3 -3.25 -4.47 -22.46
C LYS A 3 -3.46 -3.67 -21.17
N ASP A 4 -4.39 -2.71 -21.18
CA ASP A 4 -4.73 -1.91 -19.99
C ASP A 4 -5.23 -2.77 -18.83
N LYS A 5 -6.05 -3.79 -19.13
CA LYS A 5 -6.52 -4.78 -18.14
C LYS A 5 -5.36 -5.56 -17.53
N ILE A 6 -4.45 -6.07 -18.35
CA ILE A 6 -3.27 -6.79 -17.87
C ILE A 6 -2.42 -5.89 -16.99
N ILE A 7 -2.12 -4.67 -17.44
CA ILE A 7 -1.32 -3.69 -16.66
C ILE A 7 -1.99 -3.42 -15.31
N PHE A 8 -3.29 -3.12 -15.29
CA PHE A 8 -4.01 -2.89 -14.05
C PHE A 8 -3.91 -4.06 -13.09
N TRP A 9 -4.22 -5.29 -13.53
CA TRP A 9 -4.23 -6.45 -12.64
C TRP A 9 -2.83 -6.84 -12.18
N SER A 10 -1.82 -6.77 -13.05
CA SER A 10 -0.43 -7.06 -12.68
C SER A 10 0.10 -6.07 -11.64
N ILE A 11 -0.12 -4.77 -11.85
CA ILE A 11 0.37 -3.72 -10.93
C ILE A 11 -0.42 -3.75 -9.61
N THR A 12 -1.74 -3.93 -9.67
CA THR A 12 -2.58 -4.01 -8.47
C THR A 12 -2.26 -5.25 -7.65
N LEU A 13 -1.94 -6.38 -8.29
CA LEU A 13 -1.46 -7.58 -7.60
C LEU A 13 -0.13 -7.30 -6.89
N LEU A 14 0.81 -6.62 -7.53
CA LEU A 14 2.09 -6.27 -6.89
C LEU A 14 1.87 -5.38 -5.67
N VAL A 15 1.05 -4.33 -5.79
CA VAL A 15 0.70 -3.46 -4.66
C VAL A 15 0.00 -4.25 -3.56
N PHE A 16 -0.90 -5.17 -3.91
CA PHE A 16 -1.58 -6.02 -2.93
C PHE A 16 -0.62 -6.95 -2.18
N LEU A 17 0.30 -7.58 -2.90
CA LEU A 17 1.33 -8.42 -2.29
C LEU A 17 2.21 -7.59 -1.34
N TRP A 18 2.60 -6.39 -1.77
CA TRP A 18 3.50 -5.54 -1.01
C TRP A 18 2.86 -4.88 0.21
N GLU A 19 1.69 -4.24 0.03
CA GLU A 19 1.04 -3.48 1.10
C GLU A 19 0.13 -4.36 1.97
N GLY A 20 -0.43 -5.44 1.43
CA GLY A 20 -1.33 -6.33 2.16
C GLY A 20 -0.66 -7.61 2.66
N VAL A 21 -0.09 -8.40 1.75
CA VAL A 21 0.40 -9.75 2.08
C VAL A 21 1.69 -9.72 2.90
N MET A 22 2.68 -8.89 2.53
CA MET A 22 3.94 -8.82 3.26
C MET A 22 3.76 -8.40 4.74
N PRO A 23 3.00 -7.34 5.08
CA PRO A 23 2.77 -6.96 6.47
C PRO A 23 1.89 -7.95 7.25
N LEU A 24 0.96 -8.64 6.58
CA LEU A 24 0.25 -9.76 7.20
C LEU A 24 1.22 -10.93 7.49
N GLY A 25 2.12 -11.21 6.55
CA GLY A 25 3.14 -12.24 6.67
C GLY A 25 4.08 -11.98 7.83
N THR A 26 4.49 -10.73 8.08
CA THR A 26 5.32 -10.40 9.25
C THR A 26 4.57 -10.69 10.56
N LEU A 27 3.27 -10.39 10.65
CA LEU A 27 2.47 -10.72 11.84
C LEU A 27 2.38 -12.23 12.11
N ILE A 28 2.35 -13.06 11.07
CA ILE A 28 2.15 -14.51 11.20
C ILE A 28 3.48 -15.26 11.35
N PHE A 29 4.49 -14.88 10.58
CA PHE A 29 5.72 -15.66 10.40
C PHE A 29 6.98 -14.99 10.98
N SER A 30 6.93 -13.72 11.34
CA SER A 30 8.09 -12.95 11.82
C SER A 30 7.66 -11.85 12.78
N LEU A 31 6.94 -12.26 13.84
CA LEU A 31 6.27 -11.35 14.76
C LEU A 31 7.26 -10.37 15.40
N GLU A 32 8.52 -10.75 15.60
CA GLU A 32 9.58 -9.88 16.11
C GLU A 32 9.94 -8.70 15.19
N ASN A 33 9.56 -8.76 13.91
CA ASN A 33 9.87 -7.77 12.88
C ASN A 33 8.66 -6.91 12.45
N PHE A 34 7.48 -7.08 13.07
CA PHE A 34 6.25 -6.40 12.65
C PHE A 34 6.34 -4.86 12.67
N ASN A 35 7.13 -4.31 13.60
CA ASN A 35 7.31 -2.87 13.78
C ASN A 35 8.62 -2.34 13.14
N ALA A 36 9.31 -3.13 12.32
CA ALA A 36 10.63 -2.76 11.79
C ALA A 36 10.64 -1.42 11.03
N GLY A 37 9.54 -1.08 10.34
CA GLY A 37 9.39 0.21 9.66
C GLY A 37 8.94 1.37 10.56
N THR A 38 8.31 1.10 11.71
CA THR A 38 7.75 2.15 12.58
C THR A 38 8.59 2.41 13.82
N LYS A 39 9.35 1.43 14.28
CA LYS A 39 10.22 1.49 15.46
C LYS A 39 11.34 2.54 15.32
N PRO A 40 12.05 2.66 14.18
CA PRO A 40 13.06 3.72 13.99
C PRO A 40 12.47 5.14 14.09
N LEU A 41 11.17 5.28 13.80
CA LEU A 41 10.43 6.54 13.86
C LEU A 41 9.91 6.87 15.27
N GLY A 42 10.14 5.99 16.25
CA GLY A 42 9.67 6.18 17.62
C GLY A 42 8.19 5.90 17.86
N TYR A 43 7.49 5.27 16.91
CA TYR A 43 6.09 4.93 17.10
C TYR A 43 5.92 3.75 18.09
N PRO A 44 4.88 3.78 18.93
CA PRO A 44 4.53 2.66 19.79
C PRO A 44 3.97 1.47 18.99
N ASP A 45 4.07 0.27 19.55
CA ASP A 45 3.70 -0.97 18.87
C ASP A 45 2.24 -1.05 18.40
N TYR A 46 1.30 -0.48 19.15
CA TYR A 46 -0.11 -0.45 18.75
C TYR A 46 -0.30 0.24 17.38
N PHE A 47 0.53 1.24 17.07
CA PHE A 47 0.47 1.95 15.80
C PHE A 47 0.84 1.02 14.64
N ALA A 48 1.88 0.19 14.83
CA ALA A 48 2.28 -0.79 13.82
C ALA A 48 1.15 -1.78 13.52
N TYR A 49 0.51 -2.34 14.56
CA TYR A 49 -0.63 -3.24 14.38
C TYR A 49 -1.79 -2.57 13.63
N LEU A 50 -2.19 -1.36 14.07
CA LEU A 50 -3.27 -0.62 13.42
C LEU A 50 -2.94 -0.31 11.97
N LEU A 51 -1.70 0.12 11.71
CA LEU A 51 -1.22 0.43 10.36
C LEU A 51 -1.29 -0.81 9.46
N ILE A 52 -0.80 -1.96 9.94
CA ILE A 52 -0.85 -3.22 9.19
C ILE A 52 -2.30 -3.58 8.83
N MET A 53 -3.23 -3.48 9.79
CA MET A 53 -4.65 -3.77 9.52
C MET A 53 -5.23 -2.81 8.48
N CYS A 54 -4.95 -1.52 8.58
CA CYS A 54 -5.38 -0.54 7.58
C CYS A 54 -4.80 -0.83 6.19
N LYS A 55 -3.53 -1.21 6.10
CA LYS A 55 -2.87 -1.56 4.83
C LYS A 55 -3.49 -2.81 4.21
N ILE A 56 -3.79 -3.85 4.99
CA ILE A 56 -4.47 -5.07 4.50
C ILE A 56 -5.86 -4.74 3.95
N VAL A 57 -6.66 -3.96 4.68
CA VAL A 57 -8.00 -3.57 4.24
C VAL A 57 -7.94 -2.71 2.98
N GLY A 58 -7.05 -1.73 2.93
CA GLY A 58 -6.86 -0.87 1.76
C GLY A 58 -6.38 -1.64 0.52
N ALA A 59 -5.36 -2.48 0.67
CA ALA A 59 -4.82 -3.32 -0.39
C ALA A 59 -5.88 -4.31 -0.93
N THR A 60 -6.66 -4.93 -0.04
CA THR A 60 -7.75 -5.84 -0.44
C THR A 60 -8.85 -5.08 -1.20
N ALA A 61 -9.21 -3.88 -0.74
CA ALA A 61 -10.25 -3.07 -1.36
C ALA A 61 -9.92 -2.63 -2.80
N ILE A 62 -8.65 -2.36 -3.12
CA ILE A 62 -8.25 -2.02 -4.49
C ILE A 62 -8.16 -3.25 -5.41
N MET A 63 -7.88 -4.43 -4.85
CA MET A 63 -7.76 -5.68 -5.62
C MET A 63 -9.13 -6.30 -5.94
N LEU A 64 -10.11 -6.24 -5.04
CA LEU A 64 -11.39 -6.91 -5.24
C LEU A 64 -12.30 -6.15 -6.22
N PRO A 65 -12.79 -6.79 -7.30
CA PRO A 65 -13.61 -6.12 -8.31
C PRO A 65 -15.01 -5.74 -7.79
N MET A 66 -15.52 -6.48 -6.80
CA MET A 66 -16.86 -6.32 -6.21
C MET A 66 -16.98 -5.14 -5.21
N VAL A 67 -15.87 -4.51 -4.83
CA VAL A 67 -15.87 -3.39 -3.88
C VAL A 67 -16.43 -2.15 -4.55
N SER A 68 -17.28 -1.41 -3.82
CA SER A 68 -17.91 -0.20 -4.35
C SER A 68 -16.87 0.84 -4.80
N PRO A 69 -17.13 1.61 -5.88
CA PRO A 69 -16.18 2.60 -6.38
C PRO A 69 -15.73 3.61 -5.30
N LYS A 70 -16.66 4.06 -4.44
CA LYS A 70 -16.37 5.02 -3.37
C LYS A 70 -15.39 4.47 -2.35
N VAL A 71 -15.59 3.24 -1.88
CA VAL A 71 -14.68 2.58 -0.93
C VAL A 71 -13.31 2.35 -1.57
N ARG A 72 -13.29 2.02 -2.87
CA ARG A 72 -12.03 1.88 -3.61
C ARG A 72 -11.27 3.22 -3.67
N GLU A 73 -11.94 4.35 -3.91
CA GLU A 73 -11.29 5.67 -3.85
C GLU A 73 -10.68 5.96 -2.47
N TRP A 74 -11.40 5.62 -1.39
CA TRP A 74 -10.89 5.77 -0.03
C TRP A 74 -9.65 4.92 0.22
N ALA A 75 -9.65 3.69 -0.28
CA ALA A 75 -8.50 2.80 -0.19
C ALA A 75 -7.27 3.35 -0.93
N TYR A 76 -7.45 3.87 -2.16
CA TYR A 76 -6.37 4.54 -2.87
C TYR A 76 -5.85 5.76 -2.11
N ALA A 77 -6.72 6.63 -1.62
CA ALA A 77 -6.32 7.82 -0.86
C ALA A 77 -5.56 7.45 0.42
N GLY A 78 -6.07 6.48 1.19
CA GLY A 78 -5.43 6.01 2.42
C GLY A 78 -4.04 5.42 2.19
N LEU A 79 -3.89 4.56 1.18
CA LEU A 79 -2.58 4.00 0.80
C LEU A 79 -1.61 5.09 0.30
N THR A 80 -2.11 6.06 -0.47
CA THR A 80 -1.30 7.20 -0.94
C THR A 80 -0.75 8.01 0.23
N PHE A 81 -1.60 8.41 1.19
CA PHE A 81 -1.15 9.19 2.34
C PHE A 81 -0.21 8.38 3.24
N ASN A 82 -0.49 7.10 3.46
CA ASN A 82 0.41 6.21 4.18
C ASN A 82 1.82 6.19 3.56
N LEU A 83 1.93 5.96 2.24
CA LEU A 83 3.22 5.88 1.56
C LEU A 83 3.97 7.22 1.58
N LEU A 84 3.26 8.34 1.38
CA LEU A 84 3.83 9.67 1.48
C LEU A 84 4.38 9.93 2.89
N PHE A 85 3.58 9.68 3.93
CA PHE A 85 4.00 9.92 5.30
C PHE A 85 5.13 8.98 5.73
N ALA A 86 5.16 7.73 5.27
CA ALA A 86 6.30 6.84 5.48
C ALA A 86 7.58 7.45 4.89
N THR A 87 7.55 7.86 3.61
CA THR A 87 8.71 8.50 2.96
C THR A 87 9.18 9.74 3.72
N PHE A 88 8.28 10.67 4.05
CA PHE A 88 8.64 11.90 4.75
C PHE A 88 9.14 11.63 6.17
N SER A 89 8.52 10.71 6.90
CA SER A 89 8.95 10.38 8.27
C SER A 89 10.35 9.81 8.29
N HIS A 90 10.67 8.86 7.41
CA HIS A 90 12.03 8.32 7.31
C HIS A 90 13.03 9.36 6.79
N ALA A 91 12.64 10.22 5.85
CA ALA A 91 13.52 11.30 5.36
C ALA A 91 13.92 12.29 6.47
N VAL A 92 13.00 12.59 7.40
CA VAL A 92 13.21 13.59 8.46
C VAL A 92 13.81 12.98 9.72
N VAL A 93 13.39 11.77 10.13
CA VAL A 93 13.71 11.22 11.45
C VAL A 93 14.99 10.38 11.45
N ASP A 94 15.15 9.46 10.49
CA ASP A 94 16.25 8.48 10.50
C ASP A 94 17.17 8.53 9.28
N GLY A 95 16.76 9.19 8.19
CA GLY A 95 17.52 9.32 6.94
C GLY A 95 17.75 7.99 6.20
N ASN A 96 17.01 6.93 6.51
CA ASN A 96 17.25 5.61 5.94
C ASN A 96 16.82 5.55 4.46
N ALA A 97 17.79 5.48 3.55
CA ALA A 97 17.54 5.48 2.10
C ALA A 97 16.59 4.34 1.64
N GLY A 98 16.64 3.17 2.27
CA GLY A 98 15.76 2.05 1.96
C GLY A 98 14.32 2.35 2.34
N PHE A 99 14.10 2.84 3.56
CA PHE A 99 12.76 3.20 4.04
C PHE A 99 12.19 4.47 3.41
N ILE A 100 13.01 5.30 2.77
CA ILE A 100 12.57 6.45 1.96
C ILE A 100 12.16 6.00 0.55
N SER A 101 13.04 5.27 -0.13
CA SER A 101 12.89 4.94 -1.56
C SER A 101 11.80 3.91 -1.82
N LEU A 102 11.65 2.93 -0.93
CA LEU A 102 10.73 1.82 -1.13
C LEU A 102 9.25 2.27 -1.14
N PRO A 103 8.75 3.08 -0.19
CA PRO A 103 7.39 3.61 -0.27
C PRO A 103 7.15 4.49 -1.51
N LEU A 104 8.16 5.21 -2.01
CA LEU A 104 8.05 6.00 -3.25
C LEU A 104 7.86 5.12 -4.49
N VAL A 105 8.59 4.01 -4.58
CA VAL A 105 8.43 3.04 -5.68
C VAL A 105 7.01 2.47 -5.65
N ILE A 106 6.53 2.05 -4.49
CA ILE A 106 5.17 1.50 -4.33
C ILE A 106 4.11 2.57 -4.61
N LEU A 107 4.34 3.83 -4.25
CA LEU A 107 3.45 4.94 -4.58
C LEU A 107 3.36 5.17 -6.11
N GLY A 108 4.47 5.03 -6.83
CA GLY A 108 4.49 5.03 -8.29
C GLY A 108 3.62 3.91 -8.87
N LEU A 109 3.75 2.69 -8.35
CA LEU A 109 2.93 1.55 -8.77
C LEU A 109 1.45 1.75 -8.43
N LEU A 110 1.13 2.26 -7.24
CA LEU A 110 -0.24 2.60 -6.84
C LEU A 110 -0.86 3.64 -7.78
N THR A 111 -0.07 4.65 -8.18
CA THR A 111 -0.49 5.67 -9.15
C THR A 111 -0.77 5.08 -10.53
N ILE A 112 0.09 4.16 -11.00
CA ILE A 112 -0.14 3.43 -12.26
C ILE A 112 -1.43 2.61 -12.17
N SER A 113 -1.61 1.83 -11.09
CA SER A 113 -2.84 1.08 -10.84
C SER A 113 -4.08 1.99 -10.90
N TYR A 114 -4.06 3.13 -10.22
CA TYR A 114 -5.15 4.10 -10.22
C TYR A 114 -5.50 4.64 -11.63
N ARG A 115 -4.48 4.99 -12.41
CA ARG A 115 -4.69 5.53 -13.77
C ARG A 115 -5.32 4.50 -14.71
N PHE A 116 -4.94 3.23 -14.60
CA PHE A 116 -5.49 2.17 -15.43
C PHE A 116 -6.84 1.65 -14.92
N LYS A 117 -7.13 1.77 -13.61
CA LYS A 117 -8.47 1.54 -13.04
C LYS A 117 -9.52 2.38 -13.74
N ALA A 118 -9.31 3.69 -13.85
CA ALA A 118 -10.28 4.61 -14.47
C ALA A 118 -10.63 4.18 -15.91
N ARG A 119 -9.66 3.64 -16.66
CA ARG A 119 -9.86 3.15 -18.03
C ARG A 119 -10.66 1.85 -18.11
N LEU A 120 -10.63 1.03 -17.06
CA LEU A 120 -11.34 -0.25 -16.97
C LEU A 120 -12.79 -0.10 -16.52
N PHE A 121 -13.05 0.79 -15.56
CA PHE A 121 -14.38 0.94 -14.94
C PHE A 121 -15.21 2.09 -15.51
N ALA A 122 -14.65 2.95 -16.36
CA ALA A 122 -15.41 3.98 -17.09
C ALA A 122 -16.09 3.46 -18.38
N GLN A 123 -15.96 2.16 -18.69
CA GLN A 123 -16.53 1.52 -19.89
C GLN A 123 -17.73 0.61 -19.58
N GLY A 124 -18.27 0.68 -18.36
CA GLY A 124 -19.43 -0.10 -17.91
C GLY A 124 -20.64 0.77 -17.66
#